data_AF-A0A949I218-F1
#
_entry.id   AF-A0A949I218-F1
#
_cell.length_a   1.000
_cell.length_b   1.000
_cell.length_c   1.000
_cell.angle_alpha   90.00
_cell.angle_beta   90.00
_cell.angle_gamma   90.00
#
_symmetry.space_group_name_H-M   'P 1'
#
loop_
_entity.id
_entity.type
_entity.pdbx_description
1 polymer ?
#
loop_
_entity_poly.entity_id
_entity_poly.type
_entity_poly.pdbx_seq_one_letter_code
_entity_poly.pdbx_strand_id
1 'polypeptide(L)'
;ELTGKLIVVEGGDGSGRSTQIARLVDWLETTGHATTQVGLKRSSLVSKELQQAQQGNILSRTTLSLFYATDFADQFGNVILPALKAGFIVLADRYIYTLMARDLVRGMNEDWLKNLYGMALEPDAVFYLSVEPQELVQRNLAKNASLDYWESGMDLGLSRDMFDSFLKYQTAMQSAFKKLQKTYGLQIVDANRPVGSITRELRKKIRALLAQPGQ
;
A
#
# COMPACT_ATOMS: atom_id res chain seq x y z
N GLU A 1 0.70 -18.15 18.85
CA GLU A 1 1.95 -17.70 18.21
C GLU A 1 1.69 -17.52 16.73
N LEU A 2 2.25 -16.48 16.09
CA LEU A 2 2.12 -16.25 14.65
C LEU A 2 3.38 -16.80 13.97
N THR A 3 3.24 -17.88 13.21
CA THR A 3 4.36 -18.54 12.53
C THR A 3 4.56 -18.04 11.10
N GLY A 4 3.53 -17.41 10.52
CA GLY A 4 3.57 -16.78 9.21
C GLY A 4 4.30 -15.44 9.22
N LYS A 5 4.46 -14.86 8.03
CA LYS A 5 5.17 -13.58 7.82
C LYS A 5 4.30 -12.57 7.10
N LEU A 6 4.27 -11.33 7.57
CA LEU A 6 3.58 -10.23 6.93
C LEU A 6 4.58 -9.34 6.19
N ILE A 7 4.49 -9.32 4.86
CA ILE A 7 5.35 -8.51 3.99
C ILE A 7 4.48 -7.54 3.20
N VAL A 8 4.79 -6.25 3.32
CA VAL A 8 4.03 -5.16 2.69
C VAL A 8 4.82 -4.56 1.53
N VAL A 9 4.13 -4.29 0.42
CA VAL A 9 4.65 -3.49 -0.69
C VAL A 9 3.79 -2.24 -0.87
N GLU A 10 4.39 -1.08 -0.58
CA GLU A 10 3.78 0.26 -0.70
C GLU A 10 4.25 0.98 -1.97
N GLY A 11 3.52 2.02 -2.37
CA GLY A 11 3.85 2.86 -3.54
C GLY A 11 2.63 3.53 -4.16
N GLY A 12 2.84 4.54 -5.00
CA GLY A 12 1.78 5.21 -5.77
C GLY A 12 1.38 4.44 -7.04
N ASP A 13 0.16 4.62 -7.55
CA ASP A 13 -0.31 3.90 -8.74
C ASP A 13 0.64 4.07 -9.91
N GLY A 14 0.94 2.98 -10.63
CA GLY A 14 2.00 2.97 -11.65
C GLY A 14 3.41 2.67 -11.12
N SER A 15 3.63 2.51 -9.81
CA SER A 15 4.97 2.18 -9.29
C SER A 15 5.42 0.73 -9.53
N GLY A 16 4.51 -0.14 -9.97
CA GLY A 16 4.80 -1.55 -10.25
C GLY A 16 4.55 -2.51 -9.07
N ARG A 17 3.88 -2.07 -7.99
CA ARG A 17 3.55 -2.92 -6.83
C ARG A 17 2.89 -4.23 -7.23
N SER A 18 1.80 -4.18 -7.99
CA SER A 18 1.05 -5.37 -8.40
C SER A 18 1.92 -6.35 -9.21
N THR A 19 2.82 -5.83 -10.05
CA THR A 19 3.80 -6.65 -10.78
C THR A 19 4.81 -7.31 -9.84
N GLN A 20 5.31 -6.59 -8.84
CA GLN A 20 6.23 -7.15 -7.86
C GLN A 20 5.53 -8.18 -6.97
N ILE A 21 4.32 -7.91 -6.50
CA ILE A 21 3.51 -8.84 -5.71
C ILE A 21 3.31 -10.15 -6.48
N ALA A 22 2.87 -10.11 -7.75
CA ALA A 22 2.71 -11.31 -8.57
C ALA A 22 4.03 -12.11 -8.69
N ARG A 23 5.14 -11.43 -8.99
CA ARG A 23 6.48 -12.07 -9.10
C ARG A 23 7.02 -12.62 -7.77
N LEU A 24 6.56 -12.09 -6.64
CA LEU A 24 6.89 -12.56 -5.31
C LEU A 24 6.03 -13.77 -4.94
N VAL A 25 4.73 -13.76 -5.24
CA VAL A 25 3.82 -14.92 -5.10
C VAL A 25 4.41 -16.12 -5.84
N ASP A 26 4.64 -15.98 -7.15
CA ASP A 26 5.16 -17.07 -7.99
C ASP A 26 6.45 -17.68 -7.42
N TRP A 27 7.34 -16.81 -6.93
CA TRP A 27 8.62 -17.20 -6.37
C TRP A 27 8.51 -17.90 -5.03
N LEU A 28 7.72 -17.35 -4.11
CA LEU A 28 7.53 -17.89 -2.78
C LEU A 28 6.86 -19.26 -2.85
N GLU A 29 5.84 -19.40 -3.69
CA GLU A 29 5.13 -20.67 -3.89
C GLU A 29 6.02 -21.72 -4.55
N THR A 30 6.78 -21.35 -5.59
CA THR A 30 7.77 -22.25 -6.21
C THR A 30 8.89 -22.67 -5.25
N THR A 31 9.13 -21.89 -4.19
CA THR A 31 10.12 -22.20 -3.15
C THR A 31 9.51 -22.81 -1.89
N GLY A 32 8.26 -23.28 -1.95
CA GLY A 32 7.62 -24.06 -0.89
C GLY A 32 6.93 -23.24 0.20
N HIS A 33 6.72 -21.94 0.00
CA HIS A 33 5.99 -21.09 0.95
C HIS A 33 4.57 -20.85 0.47
N ALA A 34 3.57 -21.20 1.28
CA ALA A 34 2.19 -20.84 1.00
C ALA A 34 2.00 -19.32 1.13
N THR A 35 1.31 -18.70 0.18
CA THR A 35 1.07 -17.25 0.18
C THR A 35 -0.41 -16.90 0.22
N THR A 36 -0.71 -15.72 0.75
CA THR A 36 -2.01 -15.08 0.57
C THR A 36 -1.81 -13.59 0.29
N GLN A 37 -2.71 -12.99 -0.48
CA GLN A 37 -2.62 -11.59 -0.84
C GLN A 37 -3.74 -10.78 -0.20
N VAL A 38 -3.38 -9.63 0.36
CA VAL A 38 -4.31 -8.64 0.91
C VAL A 38 -4.01 -7.25 0.34
N GLY A 39 -4.87 -6.27 0.59
CA GLY A 39 -4.64 -4.91 0.11
C GLY A 39 -5.84 -4.01 0.35
N LEU A 40 -5.84 -2.83 -0.25
CA LEU A 40 -6.96 -1.90 -0.10
C LEU A 40 -8.15 -2.29 -0.97
N LYS A 41 -9.37 -2.10 -0.45
CA LYS A 41 -10.64 -2.36 -1.15
C LYS A 41 -10.78 -3.84 -1.54
N ARG A 42 -10.42 -4.74 -0.64
CA ARG A 42 -10.50 -6.21 -0.84
C ARG A 42 -11.33 -6.93 0.22
N SER A 43 -11.91 -6.21 1.16
CA SER A 43 -12.90 -6.74 2.10
C SER A 43 -14.10 -7.33 1.36
N SER A 44 -14.57 -8.49 1.78
CA SER A 44 -15.83 -9.07 1.28
C SER A 44 -17.06 -8.31 1.79
N LEU A 45 -16.91 -7.57 2.88
CA LEU A 45 -17.97 -6.83 3.57
C LEU A 45 -18.26 -5.44 2.97
N VAL A 46 -17.22 -4.65 2.66
CA VAL A 46 -17.39 -3.20 2.37
C VAL A 46 -16.70 -2.72 1.08
N SER A 47 -15.96 -3.58 0.37
CA SER A 47 -15.17 -3.13 -0.79
C SER A 47 -16.02 -2.56 -1.93
N LYS A 48 -17.20 -3.14 -2.18
CA LYS A 48 -18.12 -2.70 -3.24
C LYS A 48 -18.75 -1.36 -2.89
N GLU A 49 -19.19 -1.22 -1.65
CA GLU A 49 -19.82 -0.02 -1.09
C GLU A 49 -18.82 1.14 -1.10
N LEU A 50 -17.57 0.88 -0.70
CA LEU A 50 -16.48 1.84 -0.79
C LEU A 50 -16.24 2.27 -2.25
N GLN A 51 -16.16 1.31 -3.18
CA GLN A 51 -15.95 1.63 -4.59
C GLN A 51 -17.09 2.50 -5.15
N GLN A 52 -18.34 2.18 -4.83
CA GLN A 52 -19.50 2.97 -5.25
C GLN A 52 -19.49 4.38 -4.63
N ALA A 53 -19.17 4.49 -3.35
CA ALA A 53 -19.13 5.76 -2.65
C ALA A 53 -18.03 6.70 -3.20
N GLN A 54 -16.92 6.15 -3.69
CA GLN A 54 -15.86 6.92 -4.33
C GLN A 54 -16.26 7.51 -5.69
N GLN A 55 -17.24 6.93 -6.41
CA GLN A 55 -17.68 7.45 -7.71
C GLN A 55 -18.40 8.79 -7.60
N GLY A 56 -19.06 9.04 -6.46
CA GLY A 56 -19.78 10.29 -6.23
C GLY A 56 -18.87 11.48 -5.93
N ASN A 57 -17.59 11.26 -5.57
CA ASN A 57 -16.65 12.32 -5.15
C ASN A 57 -17.19 13.25 -4.05
N ILE A 58 -18.11 12.77 -3.21
CA ILE A 58 -18.77 13.56 -2.14
C ILE A 58 -18.31 13.18 -0.73
N LEU A 59 -17.45 12.17 -0.59
CA LEU A 59 -17.04 11.67 0.72
C LEU A 59 -16.18 12.69 1.45
N SER A 60 -16.54 12.97 2.70
CA SER A 60 -15.64 13.70 3.60
C SER A 60 -14.37 12.89 3.86
N ARG A 61 -13.28 13.58 4.21
CA ARG A 61 -11.99 12.95 4.54
C ARG A 61 -12.16 11.88 5.62
N THR A 62 -12.80 12.25 6.74
CA THR A 62 -13.07 11.33 7.86
C THR A 62 -13.91 10.13 7.45
N THR A 63 -14.96 10.33 6.63
CA THR A 63 -15.80 9.23 6.15
C THR A 63 -14.99 8.25 5.31
N LEU A 64 -14.15 8.76 4.40
CA LEU A 64 -13.30 7.94 3.56
C LEU A 64 -12.28 7.13 4.39
N SER A 65 -11.64 7.76 5.39
CA SER A 65 -10.72 7.09 6.31
C SER A 65 -11.39 5.97 7.10
N LEU A 66 -12.59 6.22 7.63
CA LEU A 66 -13.35 5.21 8.38
C LEU A 66 -13.81 4.06 7.48
N PHE A 67 -14.21 4.33 6.23
CA PHE A 67 -14.53 3.27 5.27
C PHE A 67 -13.31 2.37 4.99
N TYR A 68 -12.13 2.96 4.78
CA TYR A 68 -10.90 2.21 4.61
C TYR A 68 -10.48 1.46 5.88
N ALA A 69 -10.71 2.03 7.06
CA ALA A 69 -10.48 1.35 8.33
C ALA A 69 -11.40 0.14 8.50
N THR A 70 -12.67 0.24 8.09
CA THR A 70 -13.60 -0.90 8.06
C THR A 70 -13.15 -1.99 7.08
N ASP A 71 -12.73 -1.62 5.86
CA ASP A 71 -12.17 -2.56 4.87
C ASP A 71 -10.94 -3.29 5.41
N PHE A 72 -10.07 -2.56 6.12
CA PHE A 72 -8.90 -3.12 6.77
C PHE A 72 -9.26 -4.04 7.93
N ALA A 73 -10.16 -3.62 8.82
CA ALA A 73 -10.53 -4.38 10.01
C ALA A 73 -11.16 -5.74 9.67
N ASP A 74 -12.01 -5.76 8.63
CA ASP A 74 -12.60 -6.99 8.11
C ASP A 74 -11.52 -7.95 7.56
N GLN A 75 -10.64 -7.46 6.68
CA GLN A 75 -9.53 -8.27 6.16
C GLN A 75 -8.58 -8.74 7.25
N PHE A 76 -8.34 -7.91 8.27
CA PHE A 76 -7.46 -8.23 9.38
C PHE A 76 -7.95 -9.45 10.16
N GLY A 77 -9.23 -9.43 10.57
CA GLY A 77 -9.84 -10.51 11.34
C GLY A 77 -10.07 -11.78 10.51
N ASN A 78 -10.48 -11.62 9.25
CA ASN A 78 -10.96 -12.74 8.43
C ASN A 78 -9.90 -13.35 7.51
N VAL A 79 -8.82 -12.63 7.19
CA VAL A 79 -7.80 -13.09 6.22
C VAL A 79 -6.40 -13.04 6.81
N ILE A 80 -5.96 -11.88 7.29
CA ILE A 80 -4.55 -11.66 7.69
C ILE A 80 -4.21 -12.51 8.91
N LEU A 81 -4.96 -12.36 10.00
CA LEU A 81 -4.64 -13.05 11.25
C LEU A 81 -4.77 -14.59 11.12
N PRO A 82 -5.82 -15.15 10.48
CA PRO A 82 -5.89 -16.59 10.23
C PRO A 82 -4.74 -17.12 9.37
N ALA A 83 -4.35 -16.40 8.31
CA ALA A 83 -3.26 -16.83 7.44
C ALA A 83 -1.91 -16.83 8.16
N LEU A 84 -1.61 -15.78 8.94
CA LEU A 84 -0.39 -15.72 9.74
C LEU A 84 -0.33 -16.84 10.80
N LYS A 85 -1.47 -17.19 11.42
CA LYS A 85 -1.55 -18.34 12.35
C LYS A 85 -1.30 -19.67 11.64
N ALA A 86 -1.68 -19.78 10.37
CA ALA A 86 -1.48 -20.97 9.56
C ALA A 86 -0.07 -21.08 8.93
N GLY A 87 0.85 -20.15 9.24
CA GLY A 87 2.21 -20.16 8.69
C GLY A 87 2.34 -19.59 7.28
N PHE A 88 1.31 -18.92 6.75
CA PHE A 88 1.36 -18.33 5.41
C PHE A 88 2.21 -17.07 5.39
N ILE A 89 2.80 -16.79 4.22
CA ILE A 89 3.33 -15.47 3.92
C ILE A 89 2.19 -14.60 3.38
N VAL A 90 1.79 -13.60 4.16
CA VAL A 90 0.81 -12.59 3.76
C VAL A 90 1.54 -11.47 3.00
N LEU A 91 1.22 -11.30 1.72
CA LEU A 91 1.70 -10.23 0.87
C LEU A 91 0.65 -9.13 0.75
N ALA A 92 0.91 -7.95 1.30
CA ALA A 92 0.00 -6.81 1.21
C ALA A 92 0.38 -5.87 0.06
N ASP A 93 -0.50 -5.72 -0.94
CA ASP A 93 -0.43 -4.62 -1.92
C ASP A 93 -1.12 -3.38 -1.33
N ARG A 94 -0.31 -2.51 -0.72
CA ARG A 94 -0.69 -1.43 0.19
C ARG A 94 -1.28 -1.95 1.52
N TYR A 95 -0.86 -1.34 2.62
CA TYR A 95 -1.31 -1.62 3.98
C TYR A 95 -1.77 -0.31 4.65
N ILE A 96 -1.78 -0.24 5.99
CA ILE A 96 -2.18 0.96 6.72
C ILE A 96 -1.32 2.19 6.37
N TYR A 97 -0.08 2.01 5.90
CA TYR A 97 0.82 3.13 5.61
C TYR A 97 0.35 3.96 4.41
N THR A 98 -0.23 3.35 3.38
CA THR A 98 -0.90 4.12 2.31
C THR A 98 -2.05 4.94 2.87
N LEU A 99 -2.85 4.39 3.79
CA LEU A 99 -4.01 5.07 4.37
C LEU A 99 -3.56 6.25 5.24
N MET A 100 -2.59 6.02 6.14
CA MET A 100 -1.98 7.07 6.95
C MET A 100 -1.36 8.17 6.07
N ALA A 101 -0.60 7.83 5.03
CA ALA A 101 -0.02 8.81 4.13
C ALA A 101 -1.08 9.67 3.41
N ARG A 102 -2.13 9.04 2.90
CA ARG A 102 -3.27 9.72 2.25
C ARG A 102 -3.96 10.70 3.18
N ASP A 103 -4.16 10.31 4.43
CA ASP A 103 -4.86 11.11 5.42
C ASP A 103 -4.00 12.24 5.98
N LEU A 104 -2.69 11.99 6.17
CA LEU A 104 -1.73 13.03 6.53
C LEU A 104 -1.62 14.11 5.44
N VAL A 105 -1.58 13.72 4.16
CA VAL A 105 -1.62 14.68 3.03
C VAL A 105 -2.95 15.45 3.00
N ARG A 106 -4.03 14.83 3.46
CA ARG A 106 -5.35 15.45 3.66
C ARG A 106 -5.47 16.22 4.98
N GLY A 107 -4.37 16.43 5.71
CA GLY A 107 -4.34 17.25 6.92
C GLY A 107 -5.00 16.62 8.14
N MET A 108 -5.20 15.30 8.17
CA MET A 108 -5.68 14.61 9.35
C MET A 108 -4.61 14.54 10.44
N ASN A 109 -5.06 14.49 11.69
CA ASN A 109 -4.17 14.42 12.84
C ASN A 109 -3.47 13.05 12.92
N GLU A 110 -2.15 13.06 13.12
CA GLU A 110 -1.34 11.84 13.14
C GLU A 110 -1.69 10.91 14.32
N ASP A 111 -1.97 11.45 15.50
CA ASP A 111 -2.33 10.66 16.68
C ASP A 111 -3.68 9.98 16.51
N TRP A 112 -4.64 10.65 15.86
CA TRP A 112 -5.90 10.03 15.47
C TRP A 112 -5.68 8.83 14.55
N LEU A 113 -4.80 8.96 13.55
CA LEU A 113 -4.47 7.87 12.62
C LEU A 113 -3.76 6.69 13.33
N LYS A 114 -2.84 6.99 14.24
CA LYS A 114 -2.18 5.95 15.07
C LYS A 114 -3.19 5.18 15.91
N ASN A 115 -4.15 5.89 16.52
CA ASN A 115 -5.21 5.24 17.29
C ASN A 115 -6.15 4.43 16.39
N LEU A 116 -6.55 4.97 15.23
CA LEU A 116 -7.43 4.28 14.29
C LEU A 116 -6.84 2.96 13.79
N TYR A 117 -5.55 2.96 13.44
CA TYR A 117 -4.84 1.78 12.95
C TYR A 117 -4.08 1.00 14.04
N GLY A 118 -4.32 1.30 15.33
CA GLY A 118 -3.62 0.67 16.46
C GLY A 118 -3.84 -0.85 16.57
N MET A 119 -4.85 -1.39 15.89
CA MET A 119 -5.09 -2.83 15.77
C MET A 119 -4.19 -3.55 14.76
N ALA A 120 -3.49 -2.82 13.89
CA ALA A 120 -2.67 -3.40 12.85
C ALA A 120 -1.41 -4.07 13.43
N LEU A 121 -1.05 -5.22 12.88
CA LEU A 121 0.22 -5.86 13.22
C LEU A 121 1.38 -5.12 12.54
N GLU A 122 2.49 -5.02 13.25
CA GLU A 122 3.73 -4.56 12.67
C GLU A 122 4.22 -5.60 11.64
N PRO A 123 4.39 -5.22 10.36
CA PRO A 123 4.87 -6.15 9.35
C PRO A 123 6.34 -6.53 9.55
N ASP A 124 6.69 -7.77 9.23
CA ASP A 124 8.09 -8.23 9.22
C ASP A 124 8.96 -7.46 8.21
N ALA A 125 8.36 -6.97 7.12
CA ALA A 125 9.01 -6.04 6.21
C ALA A 125 8.01 -5.14 5.48
N VAL A 126 8.41 -3.89 5.26
CA VAL A 126 7.66 -2.93 4.45
C VAL A 126 8.58 -2.35 3.38
N PHE A 127 8.25 -2.59 2.10
CA PHE A 127 8.99 -2.07 0.97
C PHE A 127 8.21 -0.94 0.29
N TYR A 128 8.75 0.28 0.30
CA TYR A 128 8.17 1.40 -0.42
C TYR A 128 8.82 1.55 -1.80
N LEU A 129 8.06 1.27 -2.86
CA LEU A 129 8.49 1.44 -4.24
C LEU A 129 8.44 2.92 -4.62
N SER A 130 9.59 3.59 -4.53
CA SER A 130 9.73 5.01 -4.84
C SER A 130 9.94 5.20 -6.34
N VAL A 131 9.07 6.00 -6.96
CA VAL A 131 9.11 6.37 -8.38
C VAL A 131 8.85 7.86 -8.47
N GLU A 132 9.56 8.55 -9.36
CA GLU A 132 9.37 9.98 -9.56
C GLU A 132 7.93 10.30 -10.00
N PRO A 133 7.31 11.40 -9.53
CA PRO A 133 5.92 11.73 -9.88
C PRO A 133 5.69 11.83 -11.40
N GLN A 134 6.67 12.34 -12.15
CA GLN A 134 6.65 12.45 -13.61
C GLN A 134 6.60 11.08 -14.29
N GLU A 135 7.30 10.10 -13.75
CA GLU A 135 7.26 8.72 -14.24
C GLU A 135 5.93 8.04 -13.87
N LEU A 136 5.41 8.29 -12.67
CA LEU A 136 4.11 7.76 -12.25
C LEU A 136 2.98 8.24 -13.17
N VAL A 137 2.92 9.53 -13.50
CA VAL A 137 1.87 10.06 -14.38
C VAL A 137 1.94 9.44 -15.78
N GLN A 138 3.14 9.30 -16.36
CA GLN A 138 3.32 8.64 -17.65
C GLN A 138 2.83 7.19 -17.63
N ARG A 139 3.21 6.43 -16.60
CA ARG A 139 2.78 5.02 -16.44
C ARG A 139 1.27 4.88 -16.24
N ASN A 140 0.63 5.80 -15.52
CA ASN A 140 -0.82 5.79 -15.36
C ASN A 140 -1.55 6.10 -16.66
N LEU A 141 -1.11 7.13 -17.40
CA LEU A 141 -1.72 7.50 -18.68
C LEU A 141 -1.56 6.38 -19.72
N ALA A 142 -0.38 5.74 -19.77
CA ALA A 142 -0.15 4.60 -20.66
C ALA A 142 -1.05 3.39 -20.34
N LYS A 143 -1.44 3.22 -19.06
CA LYS A 143 -2.24 2.07 -18.61
C LYS A 143 -3.75 2.32 -18.67
N ASN A 144 -4.21 3.49 -18.24
CA ASN A 144 -5.63 3.78 -17.97
C ASN A 144 -6.22 4.88 -18.88
N ALA A 145 -5.43 5.45 -19.79
CA ALA A 145 -5.78 6.59 -20.67
C ALA A 145 -6.21 7.89 -19.95
N SER A 146 -6.39 7.86 -18.63
CA SER A 146 -6.83 8.96 -17.78
C SER A 146 -6.25 8.81 -16.37
N LEU A 147 -6.25 9.89 -15.59
CA LEU A 147 -5.88 9.86 -14.17
C LEU A 147 -7.13 9.73 -13.30
N ASP A 148 -6.98 9.02 -12.19
CA ASP A 148 -8.03 8.87 -11.19
C ASP A 148 -8.16 10.15 -10.32
N TYR A 149 -9.39 10.52 -9.99
CA TYR A 149 -9.71 11.74 -9.23
C TYR A 149 -9.01 11.80 -7.87
N TRP A 150 -9.06 10.69 -7.12
CA TRP A 150 -8.54 10.60 -5.75
C TRP A 150 -7.00 10.42 -5.74
N GLU A 151 -6.46 9.66 -6.70
CA GLU A 151 -5.01 9.50 -6.89
C GLU A 151 -4.35 10.75 -7.50
N SER A 152 -5.14 11.67 -8.05
CA SER A 152 -4.68 13.00 -8.49
C SER A 152 -4.84 14.08 -7.43
N GLY A 153 -5.40 13.74 -6.25
CA GLY A 153 -5.65 14.69 -5.16
C GLY A 153 -6.59 15.82 -5.55
N MET A 154 -7.53 15.59 -6.48
CA MET A 154 -8.46 16.63 -6.95
C MET A 154 -9.39 17.11 -5.83
N ASP A 155 -9.65 16.26 -4.84
CA ASP A 155 -10.41 16.58 -3.63
C ASP A 155 -9.74 17.66 -2.75
N LEU A 156 -8.44 17.88 -2.94
CA LEU A 156 -7.66 18.86 -2.19
C LEU A 156 -7.61 20.24 -2.87
N GLY A 157 -8.03 20.34 -4.13
CA GLY A 157 -7.98 21.60 -4.88
C GLY A 157 -6.55 22.13 -5.12
N LEU A 158 -5.56 21.25 -5.26
CA LEU A 158 -4.14 21.62 -5.43
C LEU A 158 -3.85 22.31 -6.79
N SER A 159 -4.66 22.02 -7.80
CA SER A 159 -4.66 22.65 -9.11
C SER A 159 -6.04 22.48 -9.77
N ARG A 160 -6.33 23.30 -10.78
CA ARG A 160 -7.48 23.08 -11.69
C ARG A 160 -7.16 22.04 -12.76
N ASP A 161 -5.88 21.94 -13.13
CA ASP A 161 -5.39 20.93 -14.06
C ASP A 161 -5.07 19.63 -13.31
N MET A 162 -5.58 18.51 -13.82
CA MET A 162 -5.48 17.22 -13.16
C MET A 162 -4.05 16.67 -13.17
N PHE A 163 -3.27 16.98 -14.21
CA PHE A 163 -1.87 16.57 -14.30
C PHE A 163 -1.02 17.30 -13.25
N ASP A 164 -1.16 18.61 -13.13
CA ASP A 164 -0.47 19.40 -12.11
C ASP A 164 -0.91 19.01 -10.69
N SER A 165 -2.20 18.76 -10.49
CA SER A 165 -2.73 18.29 -9.21
C SER A 165 -2.11 16.94 -8.84
N PHE A 166 -2.04 16.00 -9.80
CA PHE A 166 -1.42 14.71 -9.61
C PHE A 166 0.05 14.84 -9.20
N LEU A 167 0.85 15.66 -9.89
CA LEU A 167 2.26 15.85 -9.55
C LEU A 167 2.43 16.41 -8.12
N LYS A 168 1.65 17.42 -7.75
CA LYS A 168 1.67 18.01 -6.40
C LYS A 168 1.26 16.99 -5.34
N TYR A 169 0.19 16.24 -5.59
CA TYR A 169 -0.32 15.22 -4.68
C TYR A 169 0.68 14.09 -4.49
N GLN A 170 1.25 13.53 -5.56
CA GLN A 170 2.24 12.46 -5.47
C GLN A 170 3.54 12.93 -4.79
N THR A 171 3.93 14.20 -4.98
CA THR A 171 5.06 14.80 -4.24
C THR A 171 4.78 14.89 -2.74
N ALA A 172 3.56 15.28 -2.35
CA ALA A 172 3.14 15.29 -0.95
C ALA A 172 3.07 13.87 -0.37
N MET A 173 2.58 12.89 -1.13
CA MET A 173 2.56 11.48 -0.75
C MET A 173 3.97 10.93 -0.51
N GLN A 174 4.93 11.19 -1.41
CA GLN A 174 6.33 10.80 -1.20
C GLN A 174 6.89 11.42 0.09
N SER A 175 6.57 12.69 0.36
CA SER A 175 7.00 13.37 1.59
C SER A 175 6.38 12.74 2.84
N ALA A 176 5.11 12.32 2.78
CA ALA A 176 4.45 11.58 3.85
C ALA A 176 5.11 10.20 4.07
N PHE A 177 5.41 9.45 3.01
CA PHE A 177 6.12 8.17 3.11
C PHE A 177 7.53 8.33 3.67
N LYS A 178 8.26 9.40 3.35
CA LYS A 178 9.56 9.71 3.99
C LYS A 178 9.43 9.97 5.49
N LYS A 179 8.33 10.56 5.94
CA LYS A 179 8.04 10.71 7.39
C LYS A 179 7.75 9.34 8.01
N LEU A 180 6.85 8.56 7.42
CA LEU A 180 6.52 7.22 7.89
C LEU A 180 7.74 6.30 7.91
N GLN A 181 8.67 6.44 6.96
CA GLN A 181 9.93 5.71 6.93
C GLN A 181 10.74 5.90 8.22
N LYS A 182 10.80 7.13 8.75
CA LYS A 182 11.53 7.43 9.99
C LYS A 182 10.83 6.82 11.21
N THR A 183 9.50 6.74 11.18
CA THR A 183 8.69 6.25 12.31
C THR A 183 8.60 4.73 12.34
N TYR A 184 8.47 4.08 11.18
CA TYR A 184 8.15 2.65 11.05
C TYR A 184 9.22 1.85 10.29
N GLY A 185 10.37 2.45 9.99
CA GLY A 185 11.51 1.72 9.40
C GLY A 185 11.29 1.19 7.97
N LEU A 186 10.44 1.85 7.17
CA LEU A 186 10.16 1.40 5.80
C LEU A 186 11.45 1.33 4.97
N GLN A 187 11.56 0.28 4.15
CA GLN A 187 12.68 0.11 3.23
C GLN A 187 12.33 0.75 1.88
N ILE A 188 12.99 1.86 1.55
CA ILE A 188 12.83 2.50 0.25
C ILE A 188 13.53 1.66 -0.82
N VAL A 189 12.80 1.35 -1.89
CA VAL A 189 13.31 0.65 -3.07
C VAL A 189 13.12 1.57 -4.27
N ASP A 190 14.22 1.91 -4.94
CA ASP A 190 14.16 2.68 -6.18
C ASP A 190 13.50 1.84 -7.29
N ALA A 191 12.30 2.27 -7.68
CA ALA A 191 11.44 1.63 -8.66
C ALA A 191 11.40 2.37 -10.02
N ASN A 192 12.35 3.29 -10.24
CA ASN A 192 12.67 3.79 -11.58
C ASN A 192 13.53 2.79 -12.38
N ARG A 193 14.14 1.81 -11.69
CA ARG A 193 14.94 0.74 -12.30
C ARG A 193 14.08 -0.31 -13.03
N PRO A 194 14.68 -1.12 -13.93
CA PRO A 194 13.98 -2.22 -14.59
C PRO A 194 13.32 -3.20 -13.60
N VAL A 195 12.13 -3.70 -13.96
CA VAL A 195 11.31 -4.60 -13.13
C VAL A 195 12.10 -5.76 -12.54
N GLY A 196 12.94 -6.42 -13.35
CA GLY A 196 13.76 -7.56 -12.91
C GLY A 196 14.81 -7.20 -11.86
N SER A 197 15.36 -5.98 -11.90
CA SER A 197 16.30 -5.50 -10.88
C SER A 197 15.59 -5.29 -9.54
N ILE A 198 14.40 -4.70 -9.56
CA ILE A 198 13.56 -4.51 -8.36
C ILE A 198 13.20 -5.89 -7.77
N THR A 199 12.76 -6.84 -8.61
CA THR A 199 12.41 -8.20 -8.16
C THR A 199 13.60 -8.89 -7.49
N ARG A 200 14.81 -8.81 -8.07
CA ARG A 200 16.02 -9.40 -7.46
C ARG A 200 16.32 -8.79 -6.09
N GLU A 201 16.17 -7.48 -5.94
CA GLU A 201 16.40 -6.81 -4.67
C GLU A 201 15.37 -7.24 -3.61
N LEU A 202 14.08 -7.24 -3.94
CA LEU A 202 13.02 -7.68 -3.04
C LEU A 202 13.23 -9.14 -2.61
N ARG A 203 13.52 -10.04 -3.55
CA ARG A 203 13.82 -11.46 -3.24
C ARG A 203 15.02 -11.61 -2.31
N LYS A 204 16.08 -10.83 -2.52
CA LYS A 204 17.26 -10.85 -1.64
C LYS A 204 16.90 -10.44 -0.21
N LYS A 205 16.14 -9.35 -0.05
CA LYS A 205 15.71 -8.85 1.26
C LYS A 205 14.75 -9.82 1.96
N ILE A 206 13.77 -10.37 1.24
CA ILE A 206 12.80 -11.34 1.77
C ILE A 206 13.49 -12.67 2.14
N ARG A 207 14.46 -13.14 1.36
CA ARG A 207 15.23 -14.34 1.71
C ARG A 207 16.01 -14.14 3.02
N ALA A 208 16.61 -12.97 3.20
CA ALA A 208 17.31 -12.66 4.45
C ALA A 208 16.35 -12.64 5.65
N LEU A 209 15.12 -12.14 5.46
CA LEU A 209 14.06 -12.15 6.46
C LEU A 209 13.62 -13.58 6.83
N LEU A 210 13.37 -14.43 5.83
CA LEU A 210 12.96 -15.82 6.02
C LEU A 210 14.04 -16.70 6.65
N ALA A 211 15.32 -16.33 6.53
CA ALA A 211 16.44 -17.07 7.11
C ALA A 211 16.64 -16.78 8.61
N GLN A 212 15.99 -15.75 9.16
CA GLN A 212 16.06 -15.47 10.59
C GLN A 212 15.16 -16.46 11.34
N PRO A 213 15.66 -17.16 12.38
CA PRO A 213 14.80 -17.97 13.24
C PRO A 213 13.67 -17.11 13.80
N GLY A 214 12.44 -17.62 13.81
CA GLY A 214 11.31 -16.93 14.44
C GLY A 214 11.65 -16.58 15.89
N GLN A 215 11.42 -15.32 16.27
CA GLN A 215 11.43 -14.88 17.67
C GLN A 215 10.23 -15.45 18.41
#